data_AF-A0A7Z9GWY0-F1
#
_entry.id   AF-A0A7Z9GWY0-F1
#
_cell.length_a   1.000
_cell.length_b   1.000
_cell.length_c   1.000
_cell.angle_alpha   90.00
_cell.angle_beta   90.00
_cell.angle_gamma   90.00
#
_symmetry.space_group_name_H-M   'P 1'
#
loop_
_entity.id
_entity.type
_entity.pdbx_description
1 polymer ?
#
loop_
_entity_poly.entity_id
_entity_poly.type
_entity_poly.pdbx_seq_one_letter_code
_entity_poly.pdbx_strand_id
1 'polypeptide(L)' 'MPPRVLLAERKTGSMQGLGRLLQLVGLTVLPLAMFLELSNGLGREFHLSEMVIMLVFGVSAFLLGRLIEGYSR' A
#
# COMPACT_ATOMS: atom_id res chain seq x y z
N MET A 1 33.11 -33.17 9.24
CA MET A 1 33.21 -31.75 9.66
C MET A 1 32.25 -30.96 8.77
N PRO A 2 31.05 -30.58 9.23
CA PRO A 2 30.09 -29.91 8.35
C PRO A 2 30.54 -28.47 8.11
N PRO A 3 30.63 -28.00 6.85
CA PRO A 3 30.84 -26.58 6.61
C PRO A 3 29.57 -25.85 7.04
N ARG A 4 29.79 -24.75 7.72
CA ARG A 4 28.80 -23.76 8.15
C ARG A 4 27.94 -23.39 6.94
N VAL A 5 26.83 -24.09 6.74
CA VAL A 5 25.71 -23.60 5.94
C VAL A 5 25.19 -22.44 6.76
N LEU A 6 25.85 -21.32 6.52
CA LEU A 6 25.58 -20.02 7.07
C LEU A 6 24.09 -19.84 6.89
N LEU A 7 23.38 -19.89 8.00
CA LEU A 7 22.03 -19.41 8.15
C LEU A 7 22.08 -17.90 7.90
N ALA A 8 22.29 -17.51 6.65
CA ALA A 8 21.85 -16.24 6.15
C ALA A 8 20.33 -16.35 6.16
N GLU A 9 19.75 -16.14 7.34
CA GLU A 9 18.37 -15.74 7.55
C GLU A 9 18.14 -14.52 6.67
N ARG A 10 17.82 -14.79 5.40
CA ARG A 10 17.47 -13.80 4.39
C ARG A 10 16.18 -13.21 4.92
N LYS A 11 16.26 -12.03 5.57
CA LYS A 11 15.11 -11.25 6.05
C LYS A 11 14.28 -10.68 4.89
N THR A 12 14.16 -11.42 3.78
CA THR A 12 13.50 -11.05 2.52
C THR A 12 11.99 -10.97 2.67
N GLY A 13 11.40 -11.66 3.66
CA GLY A 13 9.96 -11.56 3.93
C GLY A 13 9.49 -10.14 4.29
N SER A 14 10.37 -9.30 4.83
CA SER A 14 9.98 -7.98 5.36
C SER A 14 9.70 -6.96 4.26
N MET A 15 10.52 -6.88 3.20
CA MET A 15 10.34 -5.88 2.14
C MET A 15 9.18 -6.24 1.22
N GLN A 16 9.03 -7.54 0.93
CA GLN A 16 7.92 -8.07 0.14
C GLN A 16 6.57 -7.87 0.86
N GLY A 17 6.53 -8.10 2.18
CA GLY A 17 5.36 -7.84 3.00
C GLY A 17 4.98 -6.35 3.06
N LEU A 18 5.97 -5.46 3.22
CA LEU A 18 5.74 -4.02 3.23
C LEU A 18 5.20 -3.49 1.90
N GLY A 19 5.77 -3.94 0.77
CA GLY A 19 5.28 -3.56 -0.57
C GLY A 19 3.83 -3.97 -0.80
N ARG A 20 3.46 -5.17 -0.34
CA ARG A 20 2.09 -5.71 -0.45
C ARG A 20 1.10 -4.98 0.46
N LEU A 21 1.52 -4.60 1.68
CA LEU A 21 0.73 -3.77 2.58
C LEU A 21 0.46 -2.39 1.96
N LEU A 22 1.48 -1.76 1.38
CA LEU A 22 1.35 -0.45 0.74
C LEU A 22 0.40 -0.49 -0.45
N GLN A 23 0.41 -1.57 -1.23
CA GLN A 23 -0.56 -1.80 -2.30
C GLN A 23 -1.99 -1.94 -1.77
N LEU A 24 -2.20 -2.73 -0.71
CA LEU A 24 -3.51 -2.91 -0.09
C LEU A 24 -4.07 -1.59 0.45
N VAL A 25 -3.22 -0.78 1.09
CA VAL A 25 -3.61 0.56 1.55
C VAL A 25 -3.97 1.45 0.37
N GLY A 26 -3.11 1.53 -0.66
CA GLY A 26 -3.37 2.34 -1.85
C GLY A 26 -4.67 1.96 -2.58
N LEU A 27 -5.00 0.67 -2.61
CA LEU A 27 -6.22 0.15 -3.25
C LEU A 27 -7.50 0.43 -2.42
N THR A 28 -7.39 0.41 -1.08
CA THR A 28 -8.55 0.52 -0.19
C THR A 28 -8.88 1.95 0.24
N VAL A 29 -7.92 2.88 0.19
CA VAL A 29 -8.11 4.28 0.58
C VAL A 29 -9.21 4.98 -0.21
N LEU A 30 -9.24 4.81 -1.54
CA LEU A 30 -10.21 5.53 -2.37
C LEU A 30 -11.65 4.99 -2.24
N PRO A 31 -11.91 3.67 -2.31
CA PRO A 31 -13.24 3.13 -2.04
C PRO A 31 -13.76 3.50 -0.64
N LEU A 32 -12.87 3.52 0.36
CA LEU A 32 -13.21 3.93 1.71
C LEU A 32 -13.60 5.40 1.78
N ALA A 33 -12.84 6.29 1.13
CA ALA A 33 -13.17 7.72 1.05
C ALA A 33 -14.53 7.95 0.36
N MET A 34 -14.80 7.24 -0.74
CA MET A 34 -16.09 7.30 -1.43
C MET A 34 -17.24 6.79 -0.56
N PHE A 35 -17.03 5.70 0.17
CA PHE A 35 -18.05 5.16 1.07
C PHE A 35 -18.39 6.14 2.21
N LEU A 36 -17.37 6.78 2.78
CA LEU A 36 -17.56 7.76 3.85
C LEU A 36 -18.26 9.04 3.37
N GLU A 37 -17.97 9.46 2.14
CA GLU A 37 -18.66 10.59 1.51
C GLU A 37 -20.14 10.25 1.25
N LEU A 38 -20.42 9.10 0.63
CA LEU A 38 -21.78 8.67 0.31
C LEU A 38 -22.64 8.40 1.55
N SER A 39 -22.03 7.96 2.65
CA SER A 39 -22.73 7.76 3.91
C SER A 39 -22.97 9.06 4.69
N ASN A 40 -22.45 10.19 4.19
CA ASN A 40 -22.39 11.47 4.90
C ASN A 40 -21.79 11.34 6.31
N GLY A 41 -20.96 10.31 6.52
CA GLY A 41 -20.50 9.88 7.84
C GLY A 41 -19.45 10.81 8.46
N LEU A 42 -18.86 11.70 7.65
CA LEU A 42 -17.84 12.65 8.08
C LEU A 42 -18.41 14.05 8.37
N GLY A 43 -19.71 14.29 8.12
CA GLY A 43 -20.36 15.59 8.37
C GLY A 43 -19.74 16.77 7.60
N ARG A 44 -18.94 16.47 6.59
CA ARG A 44 -18.18 17.38 5.74
C ARG A 44 -18.36 16.91 4.30
N GLU A 45 -18.70 17.82 3.41
CA GLU A 45 -18.69 17.56 1.96
C GLU A 45 -17.23 17.38 1.51
N PHE A 46 -16.87 16.18 1.04
CA PHE A 46 -15.64 16.02 0.27
C PHE A 46 -15.87 16.57 -1.13
N HIS A 47 -15.04 17.53 -1.50
CA HIS A 47 -15.08 18.05 -2.85
C HIS A 47 -14.50 17.01 -3.82
N LEU A 48 -15.00 17.00 -5.05
CA LEU A 48 -14.49 16.14 -6.11
C LEU A 48 -12.97 16.26 -6.28
N SER A 49 -12.41 17.46 -6.10
CA SER A 49 -10.97 17.72 -6.14
C SER A 49 -10.19 16.93 -5.06
N GLU A 50 -10.70 16.82 -3.83
CA GLU A 50 -10.08 16.04 -2.75
C GLU A 50 -10.10 14.55 -3.08
N MET A 51 -11.18 14.05 -3.68
CA MET A 51 -11.27 12.65 -4.11
C MET A 51 -10.27 12.32 -5.24
N VAL A 52 -10.11 13.24 -6.19
CA VAL A 52 -9.11 13.10 -7.28
C VAL A 52 -7.69 13.11 -6.71
N ILE A 53 -7.39 13.97 -5.74
CA ILE A 53 -6.09 13.98 -5.06
C ILE A 53 -5.84 12.65 -4.35
N MET A 54 -6.84 12.12 -3.64
CA MET A 54 -6.75 10.81 -2.99
C MET A 54 -6.57 9.65 -3.98
N LEU A 55 -7.20 9.72 -5.16
CA LEU A 55 -6.98 8.75 -6.23
C LEU A 55 -5.53 8.76 -6.70
N VAL A 56 -4.99 9.94 -7.01
CA VAL A 56 -3.58 10.07 -7.44
C VAL A 56 -2.63 9.57 -6.37
N PHE A 57 -2.90 9.91 -5.10
CA PHE A 57 -2.14 9.40 -3.96
C PHE A 57 -2.19 7.87 -3.86
N GLY A 58 -3.39 7.27 -3.91
CA GLY A 58 -3.58 5.82 -3.80
C GLY A 58 -2.91 5.05 -4.94
N VAL A 59 -3.03 5.54 -6.17
CA VAL A 59 -2.36 4.97 -7.35
C VAL A 59 -0.83 5.06 -7.21
N SER A 60 -0.32 6.22 -6.78
CA SER A 60 1.12 6.41 -6.57
C SER A 60 1.66 5.48 -5.48
N ALA A 61 0.96 5.37 -4.35
CA ALA A 61 1.30 4.45 -3.26
C ALA A 61 1.29 2.98 -3.74
N PHE A 62 0.28 2.59 -4.51
CA PHE A 62 0.21 1.25 -5.09
C PHE A 62 1.40 0.94 -6.00
N LEU A 63 1.75 1.87 -6.90
CA LEU A 63 2.89 1.72 -7.81
C LEU A 63 4.21 1.64 -7.03
N LEU A 64 4.40 2.47 -6.01
CA LEU A 64 5.56 2.39 -5.13
C LEU A 64 5.63 1.05 -4.39
N GLY A 65 4.50 0.56 -3.87
CA GLY A 65 4.42 -0.75 -3.23
C GLY A 65 4.79 -1.88 -4.19
N ARG A 66 4.40 -1.77 -5.47
CA ARG A 66 4.75 -2.74 -6.52
C ARG A 66 6.24 -2.71 -6.87
N LEU A 67 6.86 -1.53 -6.88
CA LEU A 67 8.30 -1.40 -7.05
C LEU A 67 9.05 -2.02 -5.86
N ILE A 68 8.66 -1.72 -4.63
CA ILE A 68 9.28 -2.24 -3.41
C ILE A 68 9.15 -3.78 -3.33
N GLU A 69 7.98 -4.33 -3.66
CA GLU A 69 7.80 -5.78 -3.75
C GLU A 69 8.67 -6.40 -4.86
N GLY A 70 8.75 -5.75 -6.02
CA GLY A 70 9.53 -6.17 -7.17
C GLY A 70 11.05 -6.17 -6.93
N TYR A 71 11.58 -5.19 -6.19
CA TYR A 71 12.98 -5.12 -5.78
C TYR A 71 13.40 -6.23 -4.80
N SER A 72 12.43 -6.91 -4.18
CA SER A 72 12.70 -7.98 -3.21
C SER A 72 12.74 -9.40 -3.82
N ARG A 73 12.39 -9.56 -5.11
CA ARG A 73 12.54 -10.82 -5.86
C ARG A 73 13.99 -10.99 -6.30
#